data_AF-A0A973IPC7-F1
#
_entry.id   AF-A0A973IPC7-F1
#
_cell.length_a   1.000
_cell.length_b   1.000
_cell.length_c   1.000
_cell.angle_alpha   90.00
_cell.angle_beta   90.00
_cell.angle_gamma   90.00
#
_symmetry.space_group_name_H-M   'P 1'
#
loop_
_entity.id
_entity.type
_entity.pdbx_description
1 polymer ?
#
loop_
_entity_poly.entity_id
_entity_poly.type
_entity_poly.pdbx_seq_one_letter_code
_entity_poly.pdbx_strand_id
1 'polypeptide(L)'
;MRQLVFVRHSIAEDIEKHEDDFSRNLTNQGIERIHKVINKINPEIIHNAIFLTSSANRCIQTCQHFAQHFSVPSHRIKEESFLYSCFREHSFFYFLEESAANEPNVWIFGHNPMLSNLTEQLLNKKFYSLPKGAVVAFASTALSWIEVNYENTSLIFFINPKEL
;
A
#
# COMPACT_ATOMS: atom_id res chain seq x y z
N MET A 1 3.28 13.71 -13.53
CA MET A 1 2.81 12.32 -13.41
C MET A 1 2.98 11.88 -11.98
N ARG A 2 1.96 11.25 -11.40
CA ARG A 2 1.95 10.74 -10.03
C ARG A 2 1.84 9.21 -10.08
N GLN A 3 2.58 8.54 -9.21
CA GLN A 3 2.55 7.10 -9.06
C GLN A 3 2.02 6.75 -7.67
N LEU A 4 1.03 5.88 -7.63
CA LEU A 4 0.40 5.44 -6.41
C LEU A 4 0.46 3.92 -6.33
N VAL A 5 1.07 3.39 -5.28
CA VAL A 5 1.22 1.96 -5.08
C VAL A 5 0.54 1.56 -3.79
N PHE A 6 -0.37 0.59 -3.85
CA PHE A 6 -1.00 0.02 -2.67
C PHE A 6 -0.42 -1.34 -2.37
N VAL A 7 0.00 -1.53 -1.12
CA VAL A 7 0.48 -2.80 -0.56
C VAL A 7 -0.45 -3.17 0.59
N ARG A 8 -1.25 -4.22 0.41
CA ARG A 8 -1.99 -4.79 1.55
C ARG A 8 -1.00 -5.54 2.44
N HIS A 9 -1.05 -5.34 3.75
CA HIS A 9 -0.23 -6.12 4.69
C HIS A 9 -0.33 -7.63 4.41
N SER A 10 0.75 -8.35 4.71
CA SER A 10 0.81 -9.80 4.51
C SER A 10 0.07 -10.56 5.64
N ILE A 11 0.28 -11.88 5.69
CA ILE A 11 -0.37 -12.74 6.67
C ILE A 11 0.13 -12.37 8.06
N ALA A 12 -0.80 -11.90 8.89
CA ALA A 12 -0.57 -11.64 10.31
C ALA A 12 -1.07 -12.81 11.17
N GLU A 13 -0.59 -12.86 12.40
CA GLU A 13 -1.03 -13.78 13.45
C GLU A 13 -2.56 -13.78 13.57
N ASP A 14 -3.17 -14.86 14.02
CA ASP A 14 -4.63 -14.95 14.06
C ASP A 14 -5.23 -13.98 15.09
N ILE A 15 -6.30 -13.26 14.73
CA ILE A 15 -6.97 -12.32 15.63
C ILE A 15 -7.66 -13.06 16.78
N GLU A 16 -8.16 -14.27 16.55
CA GLU A 16 -8.82 -15.06 17.60
C GLU A 16 -7.83 -15.54 18.68
N LYS A 17 -6.53 -15.49 18.37
CA LYS A 17 -5.44 -15.93 19.25
C LYS A 17 -4.63 -14.76 19.80
N HIS A 18 -5.02 -13.52 19.48
CA HIS A 18 -4.33 -12.30 19.88
C HIS A 18 -5.31 -11.32 20.50
N GLU A 19 -4.99 -10.84 21.68
CA GLU A 19 -5.89 -9.97 22.46
C GLU A 19 -6.03 -8.57 21.85
N ASP A 20 -5.04 -8.12 21.07
CA ASP A 20 -5.03 -6.80 20.44
C ASP A 20 -4.77 -6.91 18.93
N ASP A 21 -5.72 -6.46 18.12
CA ASP A 21 -5.57 -6.47 16.66
C ASP A 21 -4.40 -5.60 16.20
N PHE A 22 -4.17 -4.47 16.87
CA PHE A 22 -3.20 -3.47 16.42
C PHE A 22 -1.76 -4.01 16.49
N SER A 23 -1.44 -4.74 17.55
CA SER A 23 -0.10 -5.30 17.80
C SER A 23 0.21 -6.63 17.11
N ARG A 24 -0.74 -7.22 16.38
CA ARG A 24 -0.51 -8.47 15.62
C ARG A 24 0.67 -8.35 14.66
N ASN A 25 1.60 -9.29 14.78
CA ASN A 25 2.77 -9.40 13.92
C ASN A 25 2.46 -10.20 12.65
N LEU A 26 3.36 -10.12 11.68
CA LEU A 26 3.40 -11.04 10.56
C LEU A 26 3.77 -12.46 11.03
N THR A 27 3.18 -13.46 10.40
CA THR A 27 3.63 -14.84 10.54
C THR A 27 4.83 -15.11 9.64
N ASN A 28 5.59 -16.19 9.91
CA ASN A 28 6.67 -16.63 9.01
C ASN A 28 6.19 -16.83 7.57
N GLN A 29 5.00 -17.41 7.40
CA GLN A 29 4.36 -17.54 6.08
C GLN A 29 4.06 -16.17 5.44
N GLY A 30 3.68 -15.19 6.24
CA GLY A 30 3.49 -13.80 5.81
C GLY A 30 4.78 -13.18 5.29
N ILE A 31 5.90 -13.39 5.99
CA ILE A 31 7.23 -12.91 5.61
C ILE A 31 7.71 -13.59 4.32
N GLU A 32 7.62 -14.92 4.22
CA GLU A 32 7.97 -15.65 2.99
C GLU A 32 7.17 -15.15 1.78
N ARG A 33 5.87 -14.91 1.97
CA ARG A 33 5.01 -14.35 0.92
C ARG A 33 5.47 -12.96 0.48
N ILE A 34 5.87 -12.11 1.43
CA ILE A 34 6.40 -10.77 1.10
C ILE A 34 7.61 -10.90 0.20
N HIS A 35 8.57 -11.76 0.54
CA HIS A 35 9.77 -11.95 -0.28
C HIS A 35 9.46 -12.45 -1.69
N LYS A 36 8.50 -13.39 -1.85
CA LYS A 36 8.05 -13.83 -3.18
C LYS A 36 7.50 -12.68 -4.02
N VAL A 37 6.71 -11.80 -3.42
CA VAL A 37 6.07 -10.67 -4.09
C VAL A 37 7.09 -9.59 -4.43
N ILE A 38 7.90 -9.16 -3.46
CA ILE A 38 8.89 -8.08 -3.64
C ILE A 38 9.87 -8.44 -4.77
N ASN A 39 10.33 -9.69 -4.84
CA ASN A 39 11.28 -10.14 -5.87
C ASN A 39 10.73 -10.07 -7.31
N LYS A 40 9.41 -9.86 -7.49
CA LYS A 40 8.78 -9.69 -8.81
C LYS A 40 8.68 -8.23 -9.24
N ILE A 41 8.98 -7.29 -8.36
CA ILE A 41 8.86 -5.85 -8.62
C ILE A 41 10.16 -5.36 -9.25
N ASN A 42 10.06 -4.64 -10.37
CA ASN A 42 11.21 -3.94 -10.94
C ASN A 42 11.66 -2.82 -9.97
N PRO A 43 12.91 -2.85 -9.46
CA PRO A 43 13.40 -1.85 -8.52
C PRO A 43 13.28 -0.39 -9.01
N GLU A 44 13.27 -0.14 -10.33
CA GLU A 44 13.14 1.22 -10.88
C GLU A 44 11.85 1.93 -10.43
N ILE A 45 10.79 1.18 -10.12
CA ILE A 45 9.52 1.75 -9.66
C ILE A 45 9.63 2.42 -8.28
N ILE A 46 10.73 2.21 -7.55
CA ILE A 46 10.98 2.84 -6.24
C ILE A 46 11.58 4.25 -6.35
N HIS A 47 11.91 4.72 -7.55
CA HIS A 47 12.57 6.01 -7.72
C HIS A 47 11.74 7.15 -7.10
N ASN A 48 12.37 7.94 -6.22
CA ASN A 48 11.75 9.00 -5.42
C ASN A 48 10.50 8.55 -4.63
N ALA A 49 10.41 7.27 -4.24
CA ALA A 49 9.29 6.78 -3.45
C ALA A 49 9.30 7.35 -2.03
N ILE A 50 8.12 7.64 -1.50
CA ILE A 50 7.85 7.77 -0.07
C ILE A 50 6.94 6.63 0.36
N PHE A 51 7.22 6.04 1.52
CA PHE A 51 6.44 4.97 2.11
C PHE A 51 5.58 5.53 3.22
N LEU A 52 4.26 5.44 3.08
CA LEU A 52 3.29 5.76 4.13
C LEU A 52 2.67 4.44 4.60
N THR A 53 2.86 4.11 5.88
CA THR A 53 2.37 2.85 6.44
C THR A 53 1.36 3.11 7.56
N SER A 54 0.29 2.31 7.59
CA SER A 54 -0.52 2.17 8.81
C SER A 54 0.38 1.82 9.99
N SER A 55 0.05 2.37 11.15
CA SER A 55 0.77 2.17 12.40
C SER A 55 0.56 0.79 13.04
N ALA A 56 -0.31 -0.07 12.46
CA ALA A 56 -0.44 -1.46 12.92
C ALA A 56 0.83 -2.27 12.63
N ASN A 57 1.25 -3.12 13.57
CA ASN A 57 2.52 -3.86 13.51
C ASN A 57 2.69 -4.65 12.20
N ARG A 58 1.66 -5.37 11.76
CA ARG A 58 1.68 -6.10 10.47
C ARG A 58 1.92 -5.21 9.24
N CYS A 59 1.47 -3.95 9.24
CA CYS A 59 1.74 -3.01 8.15
C CYS A 59 3.17 -2.48 8.24
N ILE A 60 3.61 -2.06 9.43
CA ILE A 60 4.98 -1.62 9.69
C ILE A 60 5.98 -2.69 9.27
N GLN A 61 5.79 -3.94 9.69
CA GLN A 61 6.67 -5.05 9.33
C GLN A 61 6.66 -5.34 7.82
N THR A 62 5.49 -5.27 7.17
CA THR A 62 5.40 -5.39 5.70
C THR A 62 6.21 -4.27 5.04
N CYS A 63 6.01 -3.02 5.45
CA CYS A 63 6.73 -1.85 4.96
C CYS A 63 8.25 -1.99 5.14
N GLN A 64 8.70 -2.44 6.31
CA GLN A 64 10.12 -2.64 6.61
C GLN A 64 10.78 -3.67 5.69
N HIS A 65 10.12 -4.80 5.38
CA HIS A 65 10.66 -5.77 4.43
C HIS A 65 10.80 -5.19 3.01
N PHE A 66 9.84 -4.39 2.55
CA PHE A 66 9.94 -3.67 1.27
C PHE A 66 11.07 -2.64 1.31
N ALA A 67 11.15 -1.84 2.37
CA ALA A 67 12.15 -0.80 2.52
C ALA A 67 13.57 -1.36 2.56
N GLN A 68 13.78 -2.46 3.29
CA GLN A 68 15.07 -3.16 3.33
C GLN A 68 15.46 -3.69 1.96
N HIS A 69 14.53 -4.32 1.24
CA HIS A 69 14.83 -4.88 -0.08
C HIS A 69 15.19 -3.80 -1.11
N PHE A 70 14.46 -2.68 -1.13
CA PHE A 70 14.72 -1.59 -2.07
C PHE A 70 15.68 -0.52 -1.54
N SER A 71 16.28 -0.73 -0.35
CA SER A 71 17.14 0.25 0.31
C SER A 71 16.50 1.64 0.47
N VAL A 72 15.20 1.69 0.79
CA VAL A 72 14.49 2.95 1.08
C VAL A 72 14.99 3.50 2.41
N PRO A 73 15.48 4.75 2.46
CA PRO A 73 16.02 5.31 3.69
C PRO A 73 14.91 5.61 4.70
N SER A 74 15.20 5.51 5.99
CA SER A 74 14.21 5.67 7.07
C SER A 74 13.45 7.00 7.05
N HIS A 75 14.11 8.10 6.66
CA HIS A 75 13.46 9.41 6.56
C HIS A 75 12.42 9.50 5.41
N ARG A 76 12.36 8.50 4.53
CA ARG A 76 11.33 8.35 3.48
C ARG A 76 10.21 7.39 3.89
N ILE A 77 10.17 6.99 5.15
CA ILE A 77 9.13 6.12 5.72
C ILE A 77 8.39 6.92 6.80
N LYS A 78 7.06 6.97 6.70
CA LYS A 78 6.20 7.63 7.67
C LYS A 78 5.10 6.67 8.13
N GLU A 79 4.87 6.65 9.45
CA GLU A 79 3.74 5.96 10.05
C GLU A 79 2.56 6.92 10.14
N GLU A 80 1.40 6.47 9.66
CA GLU A 80 0.22 7.30 9.47
C GLU A 80 -1.00 6.59 10.06
N SER A 81 -1.45 7.05 11.23
CA SER A 81 -2.59 6.45 11.96
C SER A 81 -3.90 6.52 11.17
N PHE A 82 -4.01 7.48 10.25
CA PHE A 82 -5.12 7.58 9.29
C PHE A 82 -5.30 6.27 8.50
N LEU A 83 -4.19 5.62 8.12
CA LEU A 83 -4.21 4.40 7.31
C LEU A 83 -4.67 3.14 8.07
N TYR A 84 -4.75 3.19 9.40
CA TYR A 84 -5.36 2.13 10.22
C TYR A 84 -6.90 2.27 10.31
N SER A 85 -7.41 3.49 10.14
CA SER A 85 -8.83 3.80 10.31
C SER A 85 -9.64 3.50 9.05
N CYS A 86 -10.97 3.43 9.19
CA CYS A 86 -11.86 3.45 8.03
C CYS A 86 -11.92 4.87 7.44
N PHE A 87 -11.71 5.00 6.13
CA PHE A 87 -11.77 6.27 5.42
C PHE A 87 -12.53 6.15 4.09
N ARG A 88 -12.91 7.29 3.51
CA ARG A 88 -13.47 7.36 2.16
C ARG A 88 -12.39 7.81 1.18
N GLU A 89 -12.64 7.56 -0.11
CA GLU A 89 -11.74 7.95 -1.20
C GLU A 89 -11.34 9.43 -1.14
N HIS A 90 -12.33 10.33 -1.01
CA HIS A 90 -12.05 11.76 -0.92
C HIS A 90 -11.11 12.09 0.26
N SER A 91 -11.40 11.57 1.46
CA SER A 91 -10.55 11.77 2.63
C SER A 91 -9.14 11.23 2.43
N PHE A 92 -8.99 10.13 1.69
CA PHE A 92 -7.68 9.57 1.36
C PHE A 92 -6.85 10.49 0.46
N PHE A 93 -7.44 11.05 -0.60
CA PHE A 93 -6.71 11.98 -1.48
C PHE A 93 -6.40 13.32 -0.82
N TYR A 94 -7.26 13.82 0.07
CA TYR A 94 -6.92 14.97 0.92
C TYR A 94 -5.75 14.66 1.86
N PHE A 95 -5.76 13.49 2.49
CA PHE A 95 -4.64 13.04 3.31
C PHE A 95 -3.33 12.97 2.51
N LEU A 96 -3.36 12.48 1.26
CA LEU A 96 -2.18 12.47 0.40
C LEU A 96 -1.71 13.87 0.02
N GLU A 97 -2.63 14.80 -0.23
CA GLU A 97 -2.30 16.20 -0.49
C GLU A 97 -1.58 16.82 0.72
N GLU A 98 -2.10 16.61 1.93
CA GLU A 98 -1.48 17.15 3.14
C GLU A 98 -0.12 16.49 3.47
N SER A 99 -0.03 15.17 3.31
CA SER A 99 1.11 14.39 3.81
C SER A 99 2.24 14.24 2.79
N ALA A 100 1.91 14.39 1.51
CA ALA A 100 2.76 14.01 0.38
C ALA A 100 2.50 14.81 -0.92
N ALA A 101 1.95 16.05 -0.88
CA ALA A 101 1.68 16.89 -2.07
C ALA A 101 2.82 16.90 -3.11
N ASN A 102 4.05 17.10 -2.64
CA ASN A 102 5.24 17.23 -3.48
C ASN A 102 5.87 15.89 -3.87
N GLU A 103 5.33 14.78 -3.41
CA GLU A 103 5.89 13.46 -3.66
C GLU A 103 5.25 12.88 -4.93
N PRO A 104 6.03 12.57 -5.98
CA PRO A 104 5.48 12.03 -7.22
C PRO A 104 5.22 10.52 -7.13
N ASN A 105 5.75 9.82 -6.13
CA ASN A 105 5.67 8.37 -6.01
C ASN A 105 5.37 7.99 -4.55
N VAL A 106 4.13 7.59 -4.29
CA VAL A 106 3.65 7.29 -2.94
C VAL A 106 3.26 5.82 -2.85
N TRP A 107 3.81 5.13 -1.86
CA TRP A 107 3.49 3.75 -1.53
C TRP A 107 2.72 3.72 -0.22
N ILE A 108 1.57 3.05 -0.23
CA ILE A 108 0.67 2.93 0.90
C ILE A 108 0.67 1.49 1.40
N PHE A 109 1.05 1.29 2.66
CA PHE A 109 0.98 0.01 3.33
C PHE A 109 -0.23 0.01 4.27
N GLY A 110 -1.27 -0.77 3.92
CA GLY A 110 -2.58 -0.63 4.56
C GLY A 110 -3.43 -1.88 4.56
N HIS A 111 -4.73 -1.66 4.78
CA HIS A 111 -5.71 -2.72 5.06
C HIS A 111 -6.86 -2.75 4.06
N ASN A 112 -7.51 -3.92 4.00
CA ASN A 112 -8.86 -3.99 3.45
C ASN A 112 -9.88 -3.62 4.54
N PRO A 113 -11.06 -3.08 4.16
CA PRO A 113 -11.55 -2.94 2.79
C PRO A 113 -11.02 -1.72 2.04
N MET A 114 -10.39 -0.77 2.72
CA MET A 114 -10.06 0.55 2.16
C MET A 114 -9.23 0.48 0.88
N LEU A 115 -8.12 -0.27 0.88
CA LEU A 115 -7.28 -0.39 -0.32
C LEU A 115 -8.01 -1.08 -1.49
N SER A 116 -8.90 -2.03 -1.21
CA SER A 116 -9.70 -2.69 -2.25
C SER A 116 -10.71 -1.73 -2.86
N ASN A 117 -11.37 -0.93 -2.03
CA ASN A 117 -12.31 0.09 -2.49
C ASN A 117 -11.61 1.14 -3.36
N LEU A 118 -10.45 1.66 -2.92
CA LEU A 118 -9.64 2.58 -3.74
C LEU A 118 -9.23 1.95 -5.08
N THR A 119 -8.82 0.68 -5.07
CA THR A 119 -8.45 -0.05 -6.28
C THR A 119 -9.65 -0.19 -7.22
N GLU A 120 -10.83 -0.54 -6.70
CA GLU A 120 -12.08 -0.62 -7.48
C GLU A 120 -12.41 0.71 -8.15
N GLN A 121 -12.37 1.81 -7.39
CA GLN A 121 -12.64 3.15 -7.89
C GLN A 121 -11.66 3.57 -8.99
N LEU A 122 -10.35 3.46 -8.74
CA LEU A 122 -9.32 3.85 -9.70
C LEU A 122 -9.30 3.01 -10.98
N LEU A 123 -9.78 1.77 -10.92
CA LEU A 123 -9.93 0.91 -12.11
C LEU A 123 -11.26 1.11 -12.83
N ASN A 124 -12.22 1.82 -12.23
CA ASN A 124 -13.62 1.90 -12.66
C ASN A 124 -14.19 0.51 -13.04
N LYS A 125 -13.85 -0.52 -12.25
CA LYS A 125 -14.26 -1.90 -12.50
C LYS A 125 -14.43 -2.63 -11.18
N LYS A 126 -15.40 -3.54 -11.13
CA LYS A 126 -15.64 -4.38 -9.96
C LYS A 126 -14.37 -5.10 -9.51
N PHE A 127 -13.96 -4.88 -8.27
CA PHE A 127 -12.76 -5.44 -7.67
C PHE A 127 -13.06 -5.87 -6.23
N TYR A 128 -13.12 -7.19 -6.02
CA TYR A 128 -13.63 -7.74 -4.76
C TYR A 128 -12.72 -7.51 -3.56
N SER A 129 -11.42 -7.84 -3.68
CA SER A 129 -10.51 -7.78 -2.54
C SER A 129 -9.05 -7.95 -2.96
N LEU A 130 -8.17 -7.09 -2.46
CA LEU A 130 -6.73 -7.31 -2.53
C LEU A 130 -6.36 -8.47 -1.60
N PRO A 131 -5.74 -9.56 -2.08
CA PRO A 131 -5.25 -10.61 -1.19
C PRO A 131 -4.18 -10.10 -0.21
N LYS A 132 -4.00 -10.75 0.94
CA LYS A 132 -2.95 -10.39 1.92
C LYS A 132 -1.58 -10.45 1.25
N GLY A 133 -0.81 -9.37 1.30
CA GLY A 133 0.50 -9.21 0.66
C GLY A 133 0.46 -8.75 -0.79
N ALA A 134 -0.71 -8.45 -1.35
CA ALA A 134 -0.83 -8.03 -2.75
C ALA A 134 -0.33 -6.59 -2.96
N VAL A 135 0.18 -6.35 -4.16
CA VAL A 135 0.69 -5.04 -4.60
C VAL A 135 -0.03 -4.63 -5.87
N VAL A 136 -0.54 -3.40 -5.90
CA VAL A 136 -1.10 -2.80 -7.11
C VAL A 136 -0.50 -1.43 -7.31
N ALA A 137 -0.06 -1.14 -8.53
CA ALA A 137 0.60 0.11 -8.88
C ALA A 137 -0.17 0.85 -9.98
N PHE A 138 -0.34 2.15 -9.81
CA PHE A 138 -1.06 3.04 -10.70
C PHE A 138 -0.19 4.22 -11.14
N ALA A 139 -0.40 4.68 -12.36
CA ALA A 139 0.11 5.94 -12.87
C ALA A 139 -1.05 6.89 -13.16
N SER A 140 -0.97 8.11 -12.64
CA SER A 140 -1.93 9.18 -12.89
C SER A 140 -1.28 10.39 -13.57
N THR A 141 -2.02 11.01 -14.49
CA THR A 141 -1.61 12.28 -15.12
C THR A 141 -2.03 13.52 -14.32
N ALA A 142 -2.72 13.34 -13.18
CA ALA A 142 -3.14 14.42 -12.29
C ALA A 142 -1.97 15.29 -11.81
N LEU A 143 -2.23 16.59 -11.60
CA LEU A 143 -1.23 17.55 -11.12
C LEU A 143 -1.17 17.58 -9.59
N SER A 144 -2.28 17.32 -8.91
CA SER A 144 -2.40 17.20 -7.44
C SER A 144 -2.98 15.85 -7.03
N TRP A 145 -2.86 15.46 -5.75
CA TRP A 145 -3.44 14.20 -5.29
C TRP A 145 -4.97 14.25 -5.25
N ILE A 146 -5.54 15.41 -4.96
CA ILE A 146 -7.01 15.63 -4.96
C ILE A 146 -7.64 15.53 -6.35
N GLU A 147 -6.86 15.67 -7.42
CA GLU A 147 -7.32 15.54 -8.80
C GLU A 147 -7.27 14.09 -9.31
N VAL A 148 -6.64 13.17 -8.59
CA VAL A 148 -6.54 11.76 -8.99
C VAL A 148 -7.93 11.14 -9.04
N ASN A 149 -8.26 10.53 -10.18
CA ASN A 149 -9.51 9.80 -10.40
C ASN A 149 -9.33 8.72 -11.47
N TYR A 150 -10.38 7.96 -11.77
CA TYR A 150 -10.30 6.85 -12.73
C TYR A 150 -10.05 7.29 -14.19
N GLU A 151 -10.41 8.52 -14.58
CA GLU A 151 -10.27 9.01 -15.96
C GLU A 151 -8.82 9.34 -16.30
N ASN A 152 -8.05 9.76 -15.29
CA ASN A 152 -6.65 10.14 -15.43
C ASN A 152 -5.68 9.11 -14.85
N THR A 153 -6.15 7.93 -14.44
CA THR A 153 -5.36 6.89 -13.80
C THR A 153 -5.36 5.60 -14.62
N SER A 154 -4.18 4.99 -14.73
CA SER A 154 -3.97 3.72 -15.41
C SER A 154 -3.26 2.71 -14.51
N LEU A 155 -3.59 1.44 -14.67
CA LEU A 155 -2.92 0.34 -13.97
C LEU A 155 -1.54 0.10 -14.59
N ILE A 156 -0.49 0.12 -13.77
CA ILE A 156 0.86 -0.29 -14.17
C ILE A 156 0.96 -1.82 -14.04
N PHE A 157 0.71 -2.35 -12.84
CA PHE A 157 0.68 -3.79 -12.60
C PHE A 157 -0.16 -4.14 -11.36
N PHE A 158 -0.51 -5.41 -11.28
CA PHE A 158 -1.08 -6.03 -10.08
C PHE A 158 -0.36 -7.37 -9.83
N ILE A 159 0.20 -7.53 -8.63
CA ILE A 159 0.83 -8.78 -8.18
C ILE A 159 -0.10 -9.43 -7.17
N ASN A 160 -0.70 -10.56 -7.57
CA ASN A 160 -1.49 -11.41 -6.70
C ASN A 160 -0.60 -12.48 -6.05
N PRO A 161 -0.37 -12.45 -4.73
CA PRO A 161 0.50 -13.41 -4.06
C PRO A 161 -0.01 -14.85 -4.08
N LYS A 162 -1.29 -15.07 -4.43
CA LYS A 162 -1.86 -16.42 -4.57
C LYS A 162 -1.50 -17.08 -5.90
N GLU A 163 -0.95 -16.33 -6.84
CA GLU A 163 -0.53 -16.78 -8.18
C GLU A 163 1.00 -17.00 -8.27
N LEU A 164 1.71 -16.92 -7.14
CA LEU A 164 3.17 -17.03 -7.00
C LEU A 164 3.62 -18.26 -6.20
#